data_AF-A0A1S1J3T6-F1
#
_entry.id   AF-A0A1S1J3T6-F1
#
_cell.length_a   1.000
_cell.length_b   1.000
_cell.length_c   1.000
_cell.angle_alpha   90.00
_cell.angle_beta   90.00
_cell.angle_gamma   90.00
#
_symmetry.space_group_name_H-M   'P 1'
#
loop_
_entity.id
_entity.type
_entity.pdbx_description
1 polymer ?
#
loop_
_entity_poly.entity_id
_entity_poly.type
_entity_poly.pdbx_seq_one_letter_code
_entity_poly.pdbx_strand_id
1 'polypeptide(L)'
;MDSNVKKEVENHILKASGLGEKSVGYKAIQQLFSMEELDLMFKYELLLDIRRGCIHLGLNIQLSRDKIYIDEDVVKNYYEKVMGLQYPEQKPELTYYDRIKLNRKEQ
;
A
#
# COMPACT_ATOMS: atom_id res chain seq x y z
N MET A 1 1.63 -8.29 -1.25
CA MET A 1 0.98 -7.15 -1.92
C MET A 1 1.53 -6.95 -3.32
N ASP A 2 0.64 -6.77 -4.31
CA ASP A 2 1.04 -6.44 -5.68
C ASP A 2 1.76 -5.08 -5.74
N SER A 3 2.94 -5.05 -6.35
CA SER A 3 3.81 -3.87 -6.37
C SER A 3 3.29 -2.73 -7.25
N ASN A 4 2.49 -3.03 -8.28
CA ASN A 4 1.90 -2.01 -9.15
C ASN A 4 0.70 -1.38 -8.45
N VAL A 5 -0.19 -2.20 -7.89
CA VAL A 5 -1.33 -1.71 -7.10
C VAL A 5 -0.85 -0.84 -5.95
N LYS A 6 0.18 -1.29 -5.23
CA LYS A 6 0.76 -0.53 -4.12
C LYS A 6 1.19 0.88 -4.55
N LYS A 7 1.90 0.99 -5.68
CA LYS A 7 2.35 2.29 -6.22
C LYS A 7 1.18 3.16 -6.70
N GLU A 8 0.16 2.56 -7.31
CA GLU A 8 -1.02 3.31 -7.75
C GLU A 8 -1.78 3.90 -6.57
N VAL A 9 -1.98 3.11 -5.51
CA VAL A 9 -2.62 3.58 -4.28
C VAL A 9 -1.77 4.65 -3.59
N GLU A 10 -0.46 4.45 -3.46
CA GLU A 10 0.47 5.44 -2.92
C GLU A 10 0.34 6.79 -3.64
N ASN A 11 0.46 6.77 -4.97
CA ASN A 11 0.36 7.96 -5.80
C ASN A 11 -1.00 8.65 -5.68
N HIS A 12 -2.08 7.87 -5.62
CA HIS A 12 -3.42 8.41 -5.44
C HIS A 12 -3.56 9.11 -4.09
N ILE A 13 -3.08 8.50 -3.01
CA ILE A 13 -3.12 9.08 -1.66
C ILE A 13 -2.29 10.36 -1.60
N LEU A 14 -1.05 10.34 -2.11
CA LEU A 14 -0.17 11.51 -2.11
C LEU A 14 -0.82 12.66 -2.87
N LYS A 15 -1.42 12.40 -4.04
CA LYS A 15 -2.15 13.40 -4.82
C LYS A 15 -3.39 13.93 -4.09
N ALA A 16 -4.19 13.05 -3.49
CA ALA A 16 -5.41 13.42 -2.77
C ALA A 16 -5.13 14.17 -1.46
N SER A 17 -3.99 13.91 -0.83
CA SER A 17 -3.59 14.57 0.42
C SER A 17 -3.24 16.05 0.26
N GLY A 18 -2.91 16.50 -0.96
CA GLY A 18 -2.46 17.86 -1.21
C GLY A 18 -1.11 18.22 -0.55
N LEU A 19 -0.38 17.23 -0.02
CA LEU A 19 0.91 17.44 0.62
C LEU A 19 1.98 17.77 -0.43
N GLY A 20 2.82 18.77 -0.13
CA GLY A 20 3.99 19.05 -0.96
C GLY A 20 5.05 17.95 -0.84
N GLU A 21 5.73 17.62 -1.94
CA GLU A 21 6.75 16.54 -2.01
C GLU A 21 7.89 16.68 -0.99
N LYS A 22 8.19 17.91 -0.57
CA LYS A 22 9.23 18.19 0.43
C LYS A 22 8.75 18.06 1.88
N SER A 23 7.45 17.92 2.10
CA SER A 23 6.85 17.87 3.43
C SER A 23 7.18 16.56 4.16
N VAL A 24 7.21 16.62 5.50
CA VAL A 24 7.45 15.44 6.33
C VAL A 24 6.32 14.42 6.15
N GLY A 25 5.07 14.87 6.04
CA GLY A 25 3.91 14.01 5.82
C GLY A 25 3.99 13.24 4.49
N TYR A 26 4.40 13.91 3.41
CA TYR A 26 4.58 13.27 2.10
C TYR A 26 5.59 12.12 2.19
N LYS A 27 6.77 12.40 2.76
CA LYS A 27 7.83 11.38 2.94
C LYS A 27 7.40 10.24 3.86
N ALA A 28 6.61 10.53 4.89
CA ALA A 28 6.13 9.52 5.82
C ALA A 28 5.11 8.56 5.15
N ILE A 29 4.25 9.07 4.26
CA ILE A 29 3.36 8.23 3.44
C ILE A 29 4.20 7.35 2.50
N GLN A 30 5.20 7.90 1.82
CA GLN A 30 6.09 7.08 0.96
C GLN A 30 6.79 5.97 1.77
N GLN A 31 7.27 6.30 2.96
CA GLN A 31 7.90 5.32 3.84
C GLN A 31 6.91 4.23 4.28
N LEU A 32 5.67 4.61 4.63
CA LEU A 32 4.61 3.66 4.97
C LEU A 32 4.34 2.67 3.82
N PHE A 33 4.24 3.14 2.57
CA PHE A 33 4.01 2.23 1.43
C PHE A 33 5.26 1.41 1.06
N SER A 34 6.46 1.94 1.31
CA SER A 34 7.71 1.21 1.08
C SER A 34 7.94 0.10 2.11
N MET A 35 7.73 0.37 3.39
CA MET A 35 8.02 -0.55 4.50
C MET A 35 6.80 -1.32 4.98
N GLU A 36 5.60 -0.95 4.52
CA GLU A 36 4.30 -1.49 4.96
C GLU A 36 4.00 -1.25 6.46
N GLU A 37 4.90 -0.53 7.13
CA GLU A 37 4.76 0.00 8.46
C GLU A 37 5.46 1.35 8.58
N LEU A 38 4.99 2.14 9.54
CA LEU A 38 5.59 3.41 9.91
C LEU A 38 5.62 3.52 11.43
N ASP A 39 6.83 3.60 11.97
CA ASP A 39 7.11 3.89 13.38
C ASP A 39 7.73 5.28 13.47
N LEU A 40 7.12 6.14 14.30
CA LEU A 40 7.61 7.47 14.62
C LEU A 40 7.66 7.66 16.13
N MET A 41 8.48 6.84 16.81
CA MET A 41 8.67 6.85 18.26
C MET A 41 8.83 8.26 18.88
N PHE A 42 9.45 9.23 18.17
CA PHE A 42 9.65 10.60 18.64
C PHE A 42 8.64 11.64 18.10
N LYS A 43 7.69 11.22 17.24
CA LYS A 43 6.69 12.09 16.60
C LYS A 43 5.32 11.40 16.53
N TYR A 44 4.84 10.93 17.68
CA TYR A 44 3.55 10.25 17.78
C TYR A 44 2.36 11.08 17.27
N GLU A 45 2.39 12.40 17.45
CA GLU A 45 1.35 13.30 16.91
C GLU A 45 1.29 13.24 15.37
N LEU A 46 2.46 13.29 14.71
CA LEU A 46 2.54 13.17 13.26
C LEU A 46 2.06 11.80 12.78
N LEU A 47 2.36 10.73 13.53
CA LEU A 47 1.86 9.38 13.24
C LEU A 47 0.32 9.34 13.27
N LEU A 48 -0.28 9.94 14.29
CA LEU A 48 -1.73 10.05 14.42
C LEU A 48 -2.35 10.90 13.30
N ASP A 49 -1.71 12.00 12.91
CA ASP A 49 -2.19 12.86 11.84
C ASP A 49 -2.13 12.17 10.47
N ILE A 50 -1.04 11.46 10.18
CA ILE A 50 -0.94 10.62 8.97
C ILE A 50 -2.07 9.59 8.97
N ARG A 51 -2.27 8.87 10.08
CA ARG A 51 -3.33 7.87 10.19
C ARG A 51 -4.71 8.49 9.94
N ARG A 52 -5.00 9.63 10.58
CA ARG A 52 -6.28 10.34 10.42
C ARG A 52 -6.49 10.78 8.98
N GLY A 53 -5.45 11.33 8.35
CA GLY A 53 -5.46 11.73 6.94
C GLY A 53 -5.77 10.55 6.02
N CYS A 54 -5.08 9.43 6.21
CA CYS A 54 -5.33 8.21 5.44
C CYS A 54 -6.74 7.67 5.63
N ILE A 55 -7.24 7.60 6.87
CA ILE A 55 -8.62 7.15 7.15
C ILE A 55 -9.64 8.08 6.49
N HIS A 56 -9.41 9.40 6.52
CA HIS A 56 -10.28 10.38 5.87
C HIS A 56 -10.34 10.18 4.36
N LEU A 57 -9.23 9.75 3.74
CA LEU A 57 -9.17 9.39 2.33
C LEU A 57 -9.77 8.01 2.03
N GLY A 58 -10.21 7.25 3.03
CA GLY A 58 -10.78 5.91 2.90
C GLY A 58 -9.75 4.77 3.04
N LEU A 59 -8.50 5.09 3.35
CA LEU A 59 -7.45 4.11 3.62
C LEU A 59 -7.47 3.75 5.12
N ASN A 60 -8.08 2.62 5.45
CA ASN A 60 -8.35 2.21 6.83
C ASN A 60 -7.10 1.59 7.51
N ILE A 61 -6.13 2.44 7.84
CA ILE A 61 -4.87 2.00 8.47
C ILE A 61 -5.06 1.72 9.96
N GLN A 62 -4.49 0.60 10.41
CA GLN A 62 -4.50 0.20 11.82
C GLN A 62 -3.36 0.85 12.60
N LEU A 63 -3.63 1.15 13.88
CA LEU A 63 -2.63 1.63 14.84
C LEU A 63 -2.36 0.49 15.83
N SER A 64 -1.08 0.15 16.02
CA SER A 64 -0.64 -0.80 17.03
C SER A 64 0.47 -0.17 17.86
N ARG A 65 0.19 0.07 19.15
CA ARG A 65 1.10 0.70 20.12
C ARG A 65 1.62 2.07 19.62
N ASP A 66 2.74 2.06 18.95
CA ASP A 66 3.58 3.18 18.52
C ASP A 66 3.83 3.19 17.00
N LYS A 67 3.16 2.31 16.26
CA LYS A 67 3.28 2.23 14.80
C LYS A 67 1.95 2.07 14.09
N ILE A 68 1.92 2.51 12.84
CA ILE A 68 0.82 2.22 11.91
C ILE A 68 1.31 1.24 10.85
N TYR A 69 0.43 0.38 10.36
CA TYR A 69 0.78 -0.60 9.35
C TYR A 69 -0.33 -0.73 8.32
N ILE A 70 0.07 -1.08 7.11
CA ILE A 70 -0.81 -1.25 5.96
C ILE A 70 -0.64 -2.67 5.42
N ASP A 71 -1.73 -3.42 5.38
CA ASP A 71 -1.76 -4.77 4.84
C ASP A 71 -2.36 -4.78 3.41
N GLU A 72 -2.26 -5.93 2.76
CA GLU A 72 -2.79 -6.13 1.41
C GLU A 72 -4.30 -5.95 1.34
N ASP A 73 -5.04 -6.30 2.39
CA ASP A 73 -6.50 -6.14 2.42
C ASP A 73 -6.90 -4.66 2.47
N VAL A 74 -6.19 -3.83 3.22
CA VAL A 74 -6.41 -2.38 3.28
C VAL A 74 -6.13 -1.75 1.92
N VAL A 75 -5.03 -2.12 1.26
CA VAL A 75 -4.69 -1.62 -0.08
C VAL A 75 -5.68 -2.09 -1.12
N LYS A 76 -6.05 -3.38 -1.11
CA LYS A 76 -7.04 -3.94 -2.02
C LYS A 76 -8.40 -3.25 -1.85
N ASN A 77 -8.87 -3.11 -0.61
CA ASN A 77 -10.13 -2.43 -0.34
C ASN A 77 -10.12 -0.98 -0.83
N TYR A 78 -9.00 -0.26 -0.65
CA TYR A 78 -8.88 1.09 -1.15
C TYR A 78 -8.90 1.13 -2.69
N TYR A 79 -8.12 0.25 -3.33
CA TYR A 79 -8.04 0.15 -4.78
C TYR A 79 -9.41 -0.13 -5.42
N GLU A 80 -10.17 -1.04 -4.83
CA GLU A 80 -11.49 -1.41 -5.34
C GLU A 80 -12.57 -0.40 -5.00
N LYS A 81 -12.62 0.10 -3.76
CA LYS A 81 -13.75 0.92 -3.28
C LYS A 81 -13.55 2.41 -3.46
N VAL A 82 -12.31 2.90 -3.33
CA VAL A 82 -11.99 4.33 -3.42
C VAL A 82 -11.56 4.69 -4.84
N MET A 83 -10.67 3.90 -5.44
CA MET A 83 -10.21 4.15 -6.81
C MET A 83 -11.16 3.56 -7.87
N GLY A 84 -12.06 2.64 -7.50
CA GLY A 84 -13.00 2.01 -8.43
C GLY A 84 -12.33 1.07 -9.45
N LEU A 85 -11.13 0.57 -9.13
CA LEU A 85 -10.34 -0.29 -10.01
C LEU A 85 -10.46 -1.76 -9.59
N GLN A 86 -10.29 -2.68 -10.54
CA GLN A 86 -10.34 -4.11 -10.23
C GLN A 86 -8.95 -4.60 -9.80
N TYR A 87 -8.84 -5.13 -8.58
CA TYR A 87 -7.58 -5.71 -8.11
C TYR A 87 -7.18 -6.88 -9.03
N PRO A 88 -5.91 -6.96 -9.50
CA PRO A 88 -5.48 -8.02 -10.38
C PRO A 88 -5.63 -9.38 -9.69
N GLU A 89 -6.19 -10.36 -10.40
CA GLU A 89 -6.22 -11.73 -9.90
C GLU A 89 -4.80 -12.20 -9.65
N GLN A 90 -4.54 -12.67 -8.42
CA GLN A 90 -3.27 -13.31 -8.10
C GLN A 90 -3.14 -14.54 -9.01
N LYS A 91 -2.23 -14.47 -9.99
CA LYS A 91 -1.92 -15.65 -10.80
C LYS A 91 -1.41 -16.72 -9.83
N PRO A 92 -1.98 -17.95 -9.85
CA PRO A 92 -1.47 -19.01 -9.01
C PRO A 92 0.01 -19.19 -9.29
N GLU A 93 0.82 -19.27 -8.23
CA GLU A 93 2.25 -19.54 -8.39
C GLU A 93 2.39 -20.87 -9.13
N LEU A 94 2.93 -20.80 -10.35
CA LEU A 94 3.24 -22.00 -11.12
C LEU A 94 4.20 -22.84 -10.29
N THR A 95 3.81 -24.08 -10.00
CA THR A 95 4.69 -25.02 -9.31
C THR A 95 5.94 -25.27 -10.18
N TYR A 96 7.02 -25.77 -9.58
CA TYR A 96 8.23 -26.13 -10.32
C TYR A 96 7.92 -27.02 -11.53
N TYR A 97 6.98 -27.96 -11.39
CA TYR A 97 6.56 -28.86 -12.46
C TYR A 97 5.80 -28.14 -13.58
N ASP A 98 4.94 -27.17 -13.25
CA ASP A 98 4.20 -26.40 -14.25
C ASP A 98 5.13 -25.53 -15.11
N ARG A 99 6.18 -24.97 -14.50
CA ARG A 99 7.22 -24.19 -15.22
C ARG A 99 7.99 -25.07 -16.20
N ILE A 100 8.36 -26.28 -15.81
CA ILE A 100 9.06 -27.22 -16.71
C ILE A 100 8.17 -27.68 -17.85
N LYS A 101 6.88 -27.91 -17.58
CA LYS A 101 5.92 -28.39 -18.58
C LYS A 101 5.62 -27.32 -19.64
N LEU A 102 5.64 -26.04 -19.28
CA LEU A 102 5.54 -24.90 -20.20
C LEU A 102 6.77 -24.82 -21.12
N ASN A 103 7.98 -24.88 -20.56
CA ASN A 103 9.22 -24.81 -21.37
C ASN A 103 9.39 -25.99 -22.34
N ARG A 104 8.73 -27.13 -22.10
CA ARG A 104 8.74 -28.29 -23.01
C ARG A 104 7.68 -28.23 -24.11
N LYS A 105 6.65 -27.38 -23.98
CA LYS A 105 5.59 -27.21 -24.99
C LYS A 105 5.94 -26.18 -26.07
N GLU A 106 6.98 -25.37 -25.85
CA GLU A 106 7.48 -24.38 -26.81
C GLU A 106 8.63 -24.91 -27.69
N GLN A 107 8.89 -26.23 -27.66
CA GLN A 107 9.77 -26.95 -28.60
C GLN A 107 8.93 -27.88 -29.48
#